data_AF-A0A4R1JZM9-F1
#
_entry.id   AF-A0A4R1JZM9-F1
#
_cell.length_a   1.000
_cell.length_b   1.000
_cell.length_c   1.000
_cell.angle_alpha   90.00
_cell.angle_beta   90.00
_cell.angle_gamma   90.00
#
_symmetry.space_group_name_H-M   'P 1'
#
loop_
_entity.id
_entity.type
_entity.pdbx_description
1 polymer ?
#
loop_
_entity_poly.entity_id
_entity_poly.type
_entity_poly.pdbx_seq_one_letter_code
_entity_poly.pdbx_strand_id
1 'polypeptide(L)'
;MGLIAKADLHYKDYSWTVLAGDDPRISGEPDSTLLNRKEGYEILYFINKFSEQNNFKQKNSALKVEKMIREEVPNEKRSQENIKTWIEQNWNKSKF
;
A
#
# COMPACT_ATOMS: atom_id res chain seq x y z
N MET A 1 2.79 -8.79 -12.70
CA MET A 1 1.39 -8.94 -12.25
C MET A 1 1.38 -8.79 -10.74
N GLY A 2 0.45 -8.01 -10.18
CA GLY A 2 0.36 -7.81 -8.73
C GLY A 2 -0.16 -9.06 -8.00
N LEU A 3 0.18 -9.20 -6.71
CA LEU A 3 -0.32 -10.28 -5.84
C LEU A 3 -1.84 -10.17 -5.59
N ILE A 4 -2.36 -8.94 -5.55
CA ILE A 4 -3.79 -8.65 -5.40
C ILE A 4 -4.28 -7.67 -6.48
N ALA A 5 -5.58 -7.70 -6.76
CA ALA A 5 -6.26 -6.78 -7.65
C ALA A 5 -7.28 -5.91 -6.89
N LYS A 6 -7.85 -4.90 -7.56
CA LYS A 6 -8.92 -4.03 -7.01
C LYS A 6 -10.06 -4.81 -6.33
N ALA A 7 -10.44 -5.96 -6.88
CA ALA A 7 -11.51 -6.78 -6.33
C ALA A 7 -11.16 -7.39 -4.95
N ASP A 8 -9.86 -7.66 -4.73
CA ASP A 8 -9.36 -8.28 -3.50
C ASP A 8 -9.27 -7.30 -2.32
N LEU A 9 -9.13 -5.99 -2.57
CA LEU A 9 -9.01 -4.98 -1.51
C LEU A 9 -10.16 -5.08 -0.50
N HIS A 10 -9.82 -5.04 0.78
CA HIS A 10 -10.77 -5.16 1.87
C HIS A 10 -11.68 -3.93 1.95
N TYR A 11 -11.10 -2.73 1.87
CA TYR A 11 -11.87 -1.49 1.92
C TYR A 11 -12.45 -1.14 0.55
N LYS A 12 -13.69 -0.66 0.54
CA LYS A 12 -14.43 -0.35 -0.70
C LYS A 12 -14.64 1.16 -0.91
N ASP A 13 -14.25 1.99 0.06
CA ASP A 13 -14.44 3.44 0.04
C ASP A 13 -13.29 4.20 -0.64
N TYR A 14 -12.47 3.52 -1.45
CA TYR A 14 -11.43 4.17 -2.23
C TYR A 14 -12.01 5.00 -3.38
N SER A 15 -11.42 6.18 -3.59
CA SER A 15 -11.58 6.94 -4.82
C SER A 15 -10.72 6.31 -5.90
N TRP A 16 -11.31 6.10 -7.09
CA TRP A 16 -10.62 5.54 -8.26
C TRP A 16 -10.54 6.60 -9.34
N THR A 17 -9.84 7.69 -9.05
CA THR A 17 -9.64 8.75 -10.03
C THR A 17 -8.54 8.32 -10.98
N VAL A 18 -8.83 8.36 -12.29
CA VAL A 18 -7.82 8.09 -13.31
C VAL A 18 -6.72 9.14 -13.16
N LEU A 19 -5.55 8.72 -12.69
CA LEU A 19 -4.35 9.54 -12.71
C LEU A 19 -3.98 9.78 -14.18
N ALA A 20 -3.68 11.03 -14.55
CA ALA A 20 -3.18 11.34 -15.88
C ALA A 20 -1.87 10.56 -16.13
N GLY A 21 -1.63 10.12 -17.37
CA GLY A 21 -0.55 9.19 -17.71
C GLY A 21 0.84 9.61 -17.22
N ASP A 22 1.65 8.62 -16.82
CA ASP A 22 2.99 8.73 -16.21
C ASP A 22 3.03 9.38 -14.82
N ASP A 23 2.09 9.01 -13.94
CA ASP A 23 2.10 9.50 -12.57
C ASP A 23 3.17 8.76 -11.71
N PRO A 24 4.15 9.47 -11.12
CA PRO A 24 5.18 8.87 -10.28
C PRO A 24 4.61 8.20 -9.02
N ARG A 25 3.37 8.48 -8.62
CA ARG A 25 2.73 7.86 -7.44
C ARG A 25 2.38 6.38 -7.64
N ILE A 26 2.22 5.95 -8.89
CA ILE A 26 1.90 4.57 -9.28
C ILE A 26 2.99 3.93 -10.15
N SER A 27 4.20 4.48 -10.12
CA SER A 27 5.36 3.97 -10.86
C SER A 27 6.65 4.10 -10.02
N GLY A 28 7.69 3.33 -10.36
CA GLY A 28 8.98 3.38 -9.64
C GLY A 28 9.08 2.51 -8.37
N GLU A 29 9.78 3.01 -7.36
CA GLU A 29 9.93 2.38 -6.04
C GLU A 29 9.30 3.28 -4.96
N PRO A 30 8.83 2.73 -3.83
CA PRO A 30 8.33 3.55 -2.73
C PRO A 30 9.40 4.56 -2.27
N ASP A 31 9.13 5.84 -2.49
CA ASP A 31 10.09 6.92 -2.31
C ASP A 31 9.53 8.02 -1.38
N SER A 32 10.04 9.25 -1.52
CA SER A 32 9.59 10.41 -0.75
C SER A 32 8.21 10.93 -1.18
N THR A 33 7.63 10.43 -2.26
CA THR A 33 6.24 10.72 -2.65
C THR A 33 5.26 10.39 -1.52
N LEU A 34 4.23 11.23 -1.37
CA LEU A 34 3.20 11.03 -0.36
C LEU A 34 2.21 9.95 -0.82
N LEU A 35 1.88 9.01 0.07
CA LEU A 35 0.88 7.99 -0.18
C LEU A 35 -0.54 8.53 0.11
N ASN A 36 -1.38 8.61 -0.91
CA ASN A 36 -2.80 8.90 -0.74
C ASN A 36 -3.58 7.65 -0.30
N ARG A 37 -3.81 7.51 1.01
CA ARG A 37 -4.52 6.37 1.62
C ARG A 37 -6.01 6.24 1.26
N LYS A 38 -6.55 7.18 0.47
CA LYS A 38 -7.92 7.16 -0.06
C LYS A 38 -7.95 6.91 -1.57
N GLU A 39 -6.82 6.94 -2.26
CA GLU A 39 -6.76 6.64 -3.69
C GLU A 39 -6.47 5.15 -3.91
N GLY A 40 -7.36 4.49 -4.64
CA GLY A 40 -7.37 3.04 -4.78
C GLY A 40 -6.24 2.52 -5.65
N TYR A 41 -5.87 3.24 -6.73
CA TYR A 41 -4.77 2.81 -7.60
C TYR A 41 -3.42 2.91 -6.89
N GLU A 42 -3.20 3.97 -6.13
CA GLU A 42 -1.99 4.22 -5.35
C GLU A 42 -1.81 3.19 -4.23
N ILE A 43 -2.88 2.88 -3.51
CA ILE A 43 -2.86 1.85 -2.46
C ILE A 43 -2.61 0.47 -3.07
N LEU A 44 -3.31 0.12 -4.15
CA LEU A 44 -3.13 -1.16 -4.82
C LEU A 44 -1.69 -1.30 -5.37
N TYR A 45 -1.14 -0.24 -5.93
CA TYR A 45 0.23 -0.20 -6.41
C TYR A 45 1.21 -0.41 -5.26
N PHE A 46 1.11 0.40 -4.20
CA PHE A 46 1.99 0.32 -3.04
C PHE A 46 1.98 -1.08 -2.41
N ILE A 47 0.80 -1.67 -2.17
CA ILE A 47 0.69 -3.00 -1.56
C ILE A 47 1.36 -4.06 -2.45
N ASN A 48 1.13 -4.02 -3.76
CA ASN A 48 1.73 -4.98 -4.68
C ASN A 48 3.25 -4.81 -4.76
N LYS A 49 3.74 -3.58 -4.78
CA LYS A 49 5.18 -3.29 -4.79
C LYS A 49 5.86 -3.72 -3.49
N PHE A 50 5.24 -3.42 -2.35
CA PHE A 50 5.69 -3.89 -1.03
C PHE A 50 5.75 -5.42 -0.96
N SER A 51 4.71 -6.07 -1.50
CA SER A 51 4.61 -7.55 -1.56
C SER A 51 5.70 -8.16 -2.44
N GLU A 52 6.02 -7.53 -3.58
CA GLU A 52 7.12 -7.92 -4.46
C GLU A 52 8.47 -7.82 -3.71
N GLN A 53 8.76 -6.67 -3.10
CA GLN A 53 10.01 -6.42 -2.37
C GLN A 53 10.20 -7.37 -1.18
N ASN A 54 9.11 -7.72 -0.48
CA ASN A 54 9.13 -8.65 0.67
C ASN A 54 8.85 -10.11 0.28
N ASN A 55 8.83 -10.43 -1.01
CA ASN A 55 8.61 -11.79 -1.54
C ASN A 55 7.32 -12.48 -1.06
N PHE A 56 6.27 -11.71 -0.76
CA PHE A 56 4.99 -12.26 -0.34
C PHE A 56 4.35 -13.08 -1.45
N LYS A 57 3.85 -14.27 -1.08
CA LYS A 57 3.18 -15.20 -2.01
C LYS A 57 1.69 -15.37 -1.72
N GLN A 58 1.23 -14.94 -0.54
CA GLN A 58 -0.14 -15.11 -0.10
C GLN A 58 -0.88 -13.78 -0.12
N LYS A 59 -2.10 -13.77 -0.69
CA LYS A 59 -2.97 -12.58 -0.69
C LYS A 59 -3.22 -12.04 0.72
N ASN A 60 -3.29 -12.90 1.72
CA ASN A 60 -3.47 -12.49 3.12
C ASN A 60 -2.37 -11.54 3.60
N SER A 61 -1.12 -11.73 3.18
CA SER A 61 -0.03 -10.81 3.51
C SER A 61 -0.25 -9.42 2.90
N ALA A 62 -0.71 -9.36 1.64
CA ALA A 62 -1.06 -8.10 0.99
C ALA A 62 -2.26 -7.39 1.66
N LEU A 63 -3.29 -8.15 2.03
CA LEU A 63 -4.45 -7.60 2.76
C LEU A 63 -4.09 -7.14 4.17
N LYS A 64 -3.11 -7.80 4.82
CA LYS A 64 -2.54 -7.32 6.08
C LYS A 64 -1.88 -5.95 5.90
N VAL A 65 -1.07 -5.77 4.84
CA VAL A 65 -0.47 -4.47 4.51
C VAL A 65 -1.56 -3.38 4.34
N GLU A 66 -2.64 -3.68 3.59
CA GLU A 66 -3.77 -2.75 3.43
C GLU A 66 -4.35 -2.31 4.78
N LYS A 67 -4.61 -3.26 5.68
CA LYS A 67 -5.19 -2.99 6.99
C LYS A 67 -4.22 -2.20 7.88
N MET A 68 -2.92 -2.52 7.84
CA MET A 68 -1.89 -1.76 8.55
C MET A 68 -1.87 -0.30 8.09
N ILE A 69 -1.85 -0.04 6.78
CA ILE A 69 -1.87 1.33 6.21
C ILE A 69 -3.09 2.13 6.71
N ARG A 70 -4.23 1.45 6.79
CA ARG A 70 -5.50 2.09 7.11
C ARG A 70 -5.71 2.35 8.60
N GLU A 71 -5.29 1.41 9.45
CA GLU A 71 -5.66 1.41 10.87
C GLU A 71 -4.50 1.62 11.83
N GLU A 72 -3.28 1.27 11.45
CA GLU A 72 -2.15 1.23 12.40
C GLU A 72 -1.03 2.21 12.06
N VAL A 73 -0.79 2.49 10.77
CA VAL A 73 0.22 3.46 10.36
C VAL A 73 -0.20 4.87 10.84
N PRO A 74 0.64 5.57 11.63
CA PRO A 74 0.33 6.92 12.10
C PRO A 74 0.11 7.91 10.95
N ASN A 75 -0.79 8.88 11.12
CA ASN A 75 -1.12 9.89 10.10
C ASN A 75 0.05 10.84 9.76
N GLU A 76 1.02 10.95 10.65
CA GLU A 76 2.29 11.68 10.47
C GLU A 76 3.23 11.01 9.46
N LYS A 77 3.13 9.68 9.29
CA LYS A 77 3.91 8.92 8.30
C LYS A 77 3.21 9.00 6.95
N ARG A 78 3.59 10.00 6.14
CA ARG A 78 2.90 10.29 4.88
C ARG A 78 3.61 9.78 3.63
N SER A 79 4.94 9.75 3.60
CA SER A 79 5.66 9.26 2.41
C SER A 79 5.62 7.74 2.28
N GLN A 80 5.65 7.24 1.04
CA GLN A 80 5.64 5.82 0.75
C GLN A 80 6.81 5.09 1.45
N GLU A 81 8.02 5.66 1.41
CA GLU A 81 9.18 5.13 2.12
C GLU A 81 8.95 5.01 3.64
N ASN A 82 8.46 6.08 4.28
CA ASN A 82 8.20 6.09 5.72
C ASN A 82 7.14 5.06 6.13
N ILE A 83 6.10 4.91 5.31
CA ILE A 83 5.02 3.94 5.53
C ILE A 83 5.58 2.52 5.37
N LYS A 84 6.37 2.26 4.32
CA LYS A 84 7.05 0.97 4.11
C LYS A 84 7.89 0.60 5.33
N THR A 85 8.80 1.47 5.75
CA THR A 85 9.68 1.22 6.91
C THR A 85 8.86 0.98 8.18
N TRP A 86 7.78 1.74 8.40
CA TRP A 86 6.93 1.53 9.56
C TRP A 86 6.26 0.15 9.54
N ILE A 87 5.76 -0.30 8.38
CA ILE A 87 5.11 -1.60 8.23
C ILE A 87 6.11 -2.73 8.49
N GLU A 88 7.32 -2.64 7.94
CA GLU A 88 8.39 -3.62 8.16
C GLU A 88 8.75 -3.72 9.66
N GLN A 89 8.89 -2.59 10.34
CA GLN A 89 9.23 -2.53 11.78
C GLN A 89 8.09 -3.04 12.69
N ASN A 90 6.84 -2.94 12.25
CA ASN A 90 5.66 -3.30 13.05
C ASN A 90 4.95 -4.56 12.54
N TRP A 91 5.53 -5.28 11.58
CA TRP A 91 4.90 -6.45 10.96
C TRP A 91 4.41 -7.50 11.97
N ASN A 92 5.26 -7.82 12.95
CA ASN A 92 4.97 -8.81 14.01
C ASN A 92 4.18 -8.23 15.19
N LYS A 93 3.97 -6.91 15.22
CA LYS A 93 3.20 -6.20 16.27
C LYS A 93 1.79 -5.85 15.83
N SER A 94 1.54 -5.91 14.53
CA SER A 94 0.23 -5.68 13.95
C SER A 94 -0.82 -6.62 14.55
N LYS A 95 -2.02 -6.11 14.76
CA LYS A 95 -3.17 -6.91 15.20
C LYS A 95 -3.77 -7.81 14.10
N PHE A 96 -3.21 -7.77 12.88
CA PHE A 96 -3.69 -8.46 11.68
C PHE A 96 -2.79 -9.61 11.23
#